data_AF-A0A1Q7CKI4-F1
#
_entry.id   AF-A0A1Q7CKI4-F1
#
_cell.length_a   1.000
_cell.length_b   1.000
_cell.length_c   1.000
_cell.angle_alpha   90.00
_cell.angle_beta   90.00
_cell.angle_gamma   90.00
#
_symmetry.space_group_name_H-M   'P 1'
#
loop_
_entity.id
_entity.type
_entity.pdbx_description
1 polymer ?
#
loop_
_entity_poly.entity_id
_entity_poly.type
_entity_poly.pdbx_seq_one_letter_code
_entity_poly.pdbx_strand_id
1 'polypeptide(L)' 'MLPLARGTELNISFWIESEKIDIQAVVRACDGGVGMGIEFTGMDLESQKRLQRYLEKQGHESESSTAPTGAS' A
#
# COMPACT_ATOMS: atom_id res chain seq x y z
N MET A 1 -3.90 13.47 17.02
CA MET A 1 -3.39 12.11 17.35
C MET A 1 -3.79 11.16 16.24
N LEU A 2 -2.91 10.21 15.90
CA LEU A 2 -3.23 9.07 15.03
C LEU A 2 -3.58 7.86 15.94
N PRO A 3 -4.35 6.88 15.43
CA PRO A 3 -5.02 6.88 14.14
C PRO A 3 -6.21 7.85 14.07
N LEU A 4 -6.54 8.31 12.86
CA LEU A 4 -7.64 9.24 12.62
C LEU A 4 -8.98 8.49 12.66
N ALA A 5 -10.07 9.20 12.94
CA ALA A 5 -11.39 8.59 13.02
C ALA A 5 -11.86 8.07 11.65
N ARG A 6 -12.73 7.05 11.65
CA ARG A 6 -13.39 6.57 10.42
C ARG A 6 -14.18 7.72 9.78
N GLY A 7 -14.09 7.84 8.46
CA GLY A 7 -14.72 8.91 7.70
C GLY A 7 -13.87 10.18 7.58
N THR A 8 -12.71 10.28 8.24
CA THR A 8 -11.79 11.40 8.01
C THR A 8 -11.25 11.37 6.58
N GLU A 9 -11.40 12.48 5.87
CA GLU A 9 -10.80 12.72 4.55
C GLU A 9 -9.33 13.11 4.69
N LEU A 10 -8.51 12.60 3.78
CA LEU A 10 -7.06 12.78 3.77
C LEU A 10 -6.60 13.17 2.37
N ASN A 11 -5.57 14.01 2.30
CA ASN A 11 -4.72 14.14 1.13
C ASN A 11 -3.43 13.37 1.41
N ILE A 12 -3.17 12.32 0.64
CA ILE A 12 -2.05 11.40 0.83
C ILE A 12 -1.07 11.55 -0.32
N SER A 13 0.19 11.71 0.04
CA SER A 13 1.32 11.62 -0.87
C SER A 13 2.05 10.31 -0.65
N PHE A 14 2.22 9.51 -1.70
CA PHE A 14 3.06 8.31 -1.65
C PHE A 14 3.87 8.16 -2.94
N TRP A 15 4.87 7.28 -2.92
CA TRP A 15 5.73 7.05 -4.06
C TRP A 15 5.54 5.63 -4.60
N ILE A 16 5.46 5.50 -5.92
CA ILE A 16 5.59 4.25 -6.63
C ILE A 16 6.89 4.35 -7.43
N GLU A 17 7.90 3.59 -7.03
CA GLU A 17 9.27 3.69 -7.57
C GLU A 17 9.79 5.14 -7.49
N SER A 18 10.03 5.81 -8.62
CA SER A 18 10.52 7.19 -8.70
C SER A 18 9.42 8.23 -8.93
N GLU A 19 8.16 7.82 -8.88
CA GLU A 19 7.03 8.69 -9.19
C GLU A 19 6.16 8.95 -7.96
N LYS A 20 5.85 10.22 -7.73
CA LYS A 20 5.02 10.65 -6.61
C LYS A 20 3.55 10.71 -7.04
N ILE A 21 2.69 10.13 -6.22
CA ILE A 21 1.23 10.20 -6.37
C ILE A 21 0.66 10.99 -5.20
N ASP A 22 -0.16 11.98 -5.53
CA ASP A 22 -0.95 12.78 -4.60
C ASP A 22 -2.43 12.44 -4.80
N ILE A 23 -3.09 11.95 -3.76
CA ILE A 23 -4.45 11.42 -3.87
C ILE A 23 -5.32 11.68 -2.64
N GLN A 24 -6.63 11.85 -2.88
CA GLN A 24 -7.62 11.86 -1.81
C GLN A 24 -7.91 10.45 -1.30
N ALA A 25 -8.06 10.33 0.01
CA ALA A 25 -8.42 9.09 0.68
C ALA A 25 -9.38 9.32 1.82
N VAL A 26 -10.08 8.25 2.23
CA VAL A 26 -10.95 8.26 3.41
C VAL A 26 -10.53 7.15 4.35
N VAL A 27 -10.47 7.45 5.65
CA VAL A 27 -10.23 6.44 6.68
C VAL A 27 -11.43 5.50 6.77
N ARG A 28 -11.21 4.20 6.51
CA ARG A 28 -12.24 3.16 6.57
C ARG A 28 -12.13 2.27 7.81
N ALA A 29 -10.94 2.14 8.38
CA ALA A 29 -10.69 1.40 9.62
C ALA A 29 -9.75 2.20 10.53
N CYS A 30 -9.97 2.14 11.84
CA CYS A 30 -9.18 2.81 12.86
C CYS A 30 -9.07 1.86 14.05
N ASP A 31 -7.85 1.39 14.33
CA ASP A 31 -7.55 0.50 15.45
C ASP A 31 -6.50 1.18 16.35
N GLY A 32 -6.94 1.53 17.56
CA GLY A 32 -6.16 2.30 18.54
C GLY A 32 -4.97 1.50 19.09
N GLY A 33 -3.87 1.53 18.34
CA GLY A 33 -2.63 0.84 18.68
C GLY A 33 -1.94 0.18 17.47
N VAL A 34 -2.68 -0.02 16.38
CA VAL A 34 -2.17 -0.69 15.17
C VAL A 34 -2.01 0.30 14.01
N GLY A 35 -3.02 1.15 13.78
CA GLY A 35 -2.99 2.11 12.66
C GLY A 35 -4.37 2.36 12.05
N MET A 36 -4.37 2.74 10.79
CA MET A 36 -5.59 3.02 10.03
C MET A 36 -5.58 2.36 8.65
N GLY A 37 -6.74 1.86 8.25
CA GLY A 37 -7.01 1.48 6.86
C GLY A 37 -7.65 2.65 6.12
N ILE A 38 -7.18 2.89 4.90
CA ILE A 38 -7.64 3.99 4.04
C ILE A 38 -8.14 3.44 2.71
N GLU A 39 -9.09 4.16 2.10
CA GLU A 39 -9.56 3.91 0.74
C GLU A 39 -9.25 5.12 -0.12
N PHE A 40 -8.60 4.91 -1.27
CA PHE A 40 -8.34 5.95 -2.25
C PHE A 40 -9.60 6.24 -3.06
N THR A 41 -10.07 7.49 -3.08
CA THR A 41 -11.36 7.87 -3.68
C THR A 41 -11.23 8.57 -5.04
N GLY A 42 -10.02 8.92 -5.46
CA GLY A 42 -9.77 9.70 -6.68
C GLY A 42 -8.63 9.16 -7.56
N MET A 43 -8.35 7.85 -7.51
CA MET A 43 -7.27 7.28 -8.32
C MET A 43 -7.75 7.12 -9.75
N ASP A 44 -7.05 7.74 -10.70
CA ASP A 44 -7.30 7.49 -12.11
C ASP A 44 -6.85 6.06 -12.50
N LEU A 45 -7.35 5.58 -13.65
CA LEU A 45 -7.11 4.21 -14.11
C LEU A 45 -5.63 3.93 -14.41
N GLU A 46 -4.86 4.93 -14.83
CA GLU A 46 -3.44 4.77 -15.11
C GLU A 46 -2.67 4.56 -13.80
N SER A 47 -2.90 5.43 -12.82
CA SER A 47 -2.32 5.31 -11.47
C SER A 47 -2.69 3.97 -10.81
N GLN A 48 -3.94 3.52 -10.97
CA GLN A 48 -4.38 2.22 -10.45
C GLN A 48 -3.64 1.04 -11.09
N LYS A 49 -3.48 1.03 -12.42
CA LYS A 49 -2.72 0.00 -13.14
C LYS A 49 -1.24 -0.01 -12.75
N ARG A 50 -0.66 1.17 -12.50
CA ARG A 50 0.73 1.30 -12.04
C ARG A 50 0.90 0.71 -10.64
N LEU A 51 0.01 1.07 -9.71
CA LEU A 51 0.02 0.50 -8.36
C LEU A 51 -0.17 -1.03 -8.39
N GLN A 52 -1.10 -1.53 -9.20
CA GLN A 52 -1.30 -2.97 -9.34
C GLN A 52 -0.02 -3.68 -9.80
N ARG A 53 0.60 -3.22 -10.89
CA ARG A 53 1.84 -3.83 -11.41
C ARG A 53 2.98 -3.78 -10.38
N TYR A 54 3.09 -2.68 -9.65
CA TYR A 54 4.09 -2.53 -8.60
C TYR A 54 3.91 -3.56 -7.48
N LEU A 55 2.67 -3.74 -7.00
CA LEU A 55 2.34 -4.72 -5.97
C LEU A 55 2.54 -6.16 -6.45
N GLU A 56 2.16 -6.47 -7.71
CA GLU A 56 2.37 -7.77 -8.33
C GLU A 56 3.87 -8.13 -8.41
N LYS A 57 4.71 -7.16 -8.79
CA LYS A 57 6.17 -7.33 -8.82
C LYS A 57 6.74 -7.66 -7.42
N GLN A 58 6.30 -6.96 -6.38
CA GLN A 58 6.78 -7.20 -5.01
C GLN A 58 6.27 -8.53 -4.43
N GLY A 59 5.03 -8.92 -4.76
CA GLY A 59 4.45 -10.19 -4.30
C GLY A 59 5.21 -11.41 -4.80
N HIS A 60 5.81 -11.33 -5.99
CA HIS A 60 6.58 -12.42 -6.60
C HIS A 60 8.01 -12.59 -6.04
N GLU A 61 8.54 -11.63 -5.28
CA GLU A 61 9.90 -11.71 -4.71
C GLU A 61 9.97 -12.45 -3.35
N SER A 62 8.82 -12.88 -2.80
CA SER A 62 8.77 -13.52 -1.47
C SER A 62 8.95 -15.06 -1.48
N GLU A 63 9.15 -15.71 -2.63
CA GLU A 63 9.14 -17.18 -2.75
C GLU A 63 10.42 -17.81 -3.35
N SER A 64 11.59 -17.14 -3.30
CA SER A 64 12.84 -17.72 -3.85
C SER A 64 14.04 -17.68 -2.89
N SER A 65 13.87 -18.07 -1.63
CA SER A 65 15.00 -18.42 -0.76
C SER A 65 14.70 -19.62 0.14
N THR A 66 14.65 -20.81 -0.46
CA THR A 66 14.99 -22.05 0.26
C THR A 66 16.14 -22.70 -0.49
N ALA A 67 17.37 -22.47 -0.01
CA ALA A 67 18.52 -23.25 -0.45
C ALA A 67 18.31 -24.72 -0.03
N PRO A 68 18.59 -25.71 -0.89
CA PRO A 68 18.57 -27.11 -0.49
C PRO A 68 19.75 -27.37 0.45
N THR A 69 19.47 -27.73 1.71
CA THR A 69 20.50 -28.22 2.64
C THR A 69 20.99 -29.57 2.13
N GLY A 70 22.09 -29.51 1.37
CA GLY A 70 22.86 -30.68 0.97
C GLY A 70 23.53 -31.33 2.18
N ALA A 71 23.46 -32.65 2.19
CA ALA A 71 24.03 -33.56 3.16
C ALA A 71 25.55 -33.41 3.36
N SER A 72 26.01 -33.68 4.58
CA SER A 72 27.29 -34.32 4.90
C SER A 72 27.20 -34.97 6.28
#